data_AF-A0A1F8NUE3-F1
#
_entry.id   AF-A0A1F8NUE3-F1
#
_cell.length_a   1.000
_cell.length_b   1.000
_cell.length_c   1.000
_cell.angle_alpha   90.00
_cell.angle_beta   90.00
_cell.angle_gamma   90.00
#
_symmetry.space_group_name_H-M   'P 1'
#
loop_
_entity.id
_entity.type
_entity.pdbx_description
1 polymer ?
#
loop_
_entity_poly.entity_id
_entity_poly.type
_entity_poly.pdbx_seq_one_letter_code
_entity_poly.pdbx_strand_id
1 'polypeptide(L)'
;MKRPFRIGAATISILIMLAAVLVSGGCAVPDGGGFAVFLTKADIAPAQMTGLSQVELSEQPTISMRDIVTYNSQTHELKLSAGSYERICNLDVPVRGKSFVVCADWKPVYWGAFWTPISSISFDGVTIWKPYNKEQPRVLTFELGYPSPSFYGGNDPRNNPELLKPLELAGKLITKHTVNSINALPHSMKGYELYSWSRDGQWYFTLITGTNRDKTTEEIISGEDYISEAGLVKICATGTDALKSAFSKIQGGEQIFWLAQPRPGSTAGTVNFALPPAQTVNNLKEYARQRGLELQIAQ
;
A
#
# COMPACT_ATOMS: atom_id res chain seq x y z
N MET A 1 -85.37 24.76 -0.79
CA MET A 1 -84.61 23.95 0.19
C MET A 1 -83.56 23.11 -0.56
N LYS A 2 -82.29 23.50 -0.54
CA LYS A 2 -81.16 22.71 -1.06
C LYS A 2 -80.05 22.73 0.00
N ARG A 3 -79.65 21.56 0.49
CA ARG A 3 -78.56 21.39 1.46
C ARG A 3 -77.21 21.43 0.72
N PRO A 4 -76.16 22.07 1.27
CA PRO A 4 -74.83 22.02 0.68
C PRO A 4 -74.13 20.69 1.00
N PHE A 5 -73.48 20.13 -0.01
CA PHE A 5 -72.67 18.92 0.03
C PHE A 5 -71.34 19.23 0.75
N ARG A 6 -71.08 18.60 1.90
CA ARG A 6 -69.77 18.63 2.57
C ARG A 6 -68.89 17.54 1.95
N ILE A 7 -67.90 17.93 1.16
CA ILE A 7 -66.81 17.05 0.75
C ILE A 7 -65.87 16.90 1.94
N GLY A 8 -65.78 15.69 2.49
CA GLY A 8 -64.97 15.38 3.66
C GLY A 8 -63.47 15.53 3.38
N ALA A 9 -62.76 16.16 4.31
CA ALA A 9 -61.31 16.40 4.29
C ALA A 9 -60.44 15.11 4.30
N ALA A 10 -61.04 13.92 4.23
CA ALA A 10 -60.33 12.65 4.38
C ALA A 10 -59.68 12.14 3.08
N THR A 11 -60.10 12.62 1.90
CA THR A 11 -59.59 12.12 0.61
C THR A 11 -58.33 12.83 0.09
N ILE A 12 -57.98 14.00 0.64
CA ILE A 12 -56.79 14.76 0.20
C ILE A 12 -55.52 14.27 0.92
N SER A 13 -55.63 13.71 2.13
CA SER A 13 -54.46 13.23 2.90
C SER A 13 -53.83 11.95 2.34
N ILE A 14 -54.57 11.14 1.57
CA ILE A 14 -54.05 9.88 1.01
C ILE A 14 -53.18 10.14 -0.23
N LEU A 15 -53.44 11.20 -1.01
CA LEU A 15 -52.63 11.53 -2.18
C LEU A 15 -51.25 12.11 -1.80
N ILE A 16 -51.15 12.81 -0.67
CA ILE A 16 -49.87 13.40 -0.21
C ILE A 16 -48.97 12.33 0.42
N MET A 17 -49.53 11.30 1.06
CA MET A 17 -48.73 10.16 1.54
C MET A 17 -48.21 9.25 0.42
N LEU A 18 -48.91 9.12 -0.72
CA LEU A 18 -48.39 8.35 -1.85
C LEU A 18 -47.29 9.09 -2.64
N ALA A 19 -47.28 10.43 -2.62
CA ALA A 19 -46.22 11.23 -3.24
C ALA A 19 -44.93 11.30 -2.39
N ALA A 20 -45.03 11.12 -1.06
CA ALA A 20 -43.87 11.15 -0.16
C ALA A 20 -43.06 9.85 -0.12
N VAL A 21 -43.58 8.73 -0.65
CA VAL A 21 -42.88 7.42 -0.65
C VAL A 21 -41.98 7.23 -1.88
N LEU A 22 -42.03 8.11 -2.88
CA LEU A 22 -41.31 7.95 -4.15
C LEU A 22 -39.97 8.71 -4.26
N VAL A 23 -39.49 9.39 -3.21
CA VAL A 23 -38.27 10.24 -3.30
C VAL A 23 -37.07 9.70 -2.51
N SER A 24 -37.19 8.59 -1.78
CA SER A 24 -36.04 7.95 -1.11
C SER A 24 -35.42 6.79 -1.88
N GLY A 25 -35.73 6.64 -3.17
CA GLY A 25 -34.95 5.82 -4.09
C GLY A 25 -33.68 6.55 -4.49
N GLY A 26 -32.79 6.83 -3.52
CA GLY A 26 -31.43 7.26 -3.85
C GLY A 26 -30.84 6.20 -4.76
N CYS A 27 -30.65 6.51 -6.04
CA CYS A 27 -29.90 5.67 -6.95
C CYS A 27 -28.56 5.40 -6.26
N ALA A 28 -28.40 4.18 -5.73
CA ALA A 28 -27.11 3.73 -5.27
C ALA A 28 -26.22 3.81 -6.50
N VAL A 29 -25.34 4.82 -6.55
CA VAL A 29 -24.31 4.90 -7.58
C VAL A 29 -23.61 3.54 -7.54
N PRO A 30 -23.63 2.78 -8.65
CA PRO A 30 -23.09 1.44 -8.66
C PRO A 30 -21.61 1.51 -8.25
N ASP A 31 -21.18 0.58 -7.40
CA ASP A 31 -19.96 0.67 -6.58
C ASP A 31 -18.63 0.69 -7.36
N GLY A 32 -18.67 0.79 -8.70
CA GLY A 32 -17.50 0.89 -9.58
C GLY A 32 -17.14 2.32 -10.04
N GLY A 33 -17.77 3.35 -9.48
CA GLY A 33 -17.31 4.74 -9.70
C GLY A 33 -15.96 4.99 -9.03
N GLY A 34 -15.01 5.60 -9.75
CA GLY A 34 -13.63 5.79 -9.33
C GLY A 34 -12.75 4.55 -9.50
N PHE A 35 -11.77 4.38 -8.62
CA PHE A 35 -10.92 3.19 -8.57
C PHE A 35 -11.73 1.94 -8.15
N ALA A 36 -11.58 0.86 -8.89
CA ALA A 36 -12.16 -0.43 -8.55
C ALA A 36 -11.34 -1.61 -9.08
N VAL A 37 -11.40 -2.74 -8.39
CA VAL A 37 -10.84 -4.04 -8.79
C VAL A 37 -11.99 -5.01 -9.03
N PHE A 38 -12.11 -5.51 -10.24
CA PHE A 38 -13.11 -6.49 -10.65
C PHE A 38 -12.48 -7.85 -10.91
N LEU A 39 -13.21 -8.93 -10.65
CA LEU A 39 -12.84 -10.24 -11.17
C LEU A 39 -13.35 -10.37 -12.61
N THR A 40 -12.72 -11.27 -13.37
CA THR A 40 -13.27 -11.67 -14.67
C THR A 40 -14.48 -12.57 -14.47
N LYS A 41 -15.54 -12.39 -15.26
CA LYS A 41 -16.81 -13.12 -15.10
C LYS A 41 -16.69 -14.63 -15.38
N ALA A 42 -15.80 -15.00 -16.31
CA ALA A 42 -15.55 -16.38 -16.69
C ALA A 42 -14.40 -17.05 -15.91
N ASP A 43 -13.89 -16.40 -14.85
CA ASP A 43 -12.70 -16.84 -14.10
C ASP A 43 -11.52 -17.21 -15.04
N ILE A 44 -11.25 -16.29 -15.98
CA ILE A 44 -10.20 -16.44 -17.00
C ILE A 44 -8.88 -16.61 -16.27
N ALA A 45 -8.16 -17.71 -16.51
CA ALA A 45 -6.86 -17.92 -15.91
C ALA A 45 -5.87 -16.86 -16.41
N PRO A 46 -4.90 -16.40 -15.59
CA PRO A 46 -3.93 -15.38 -15.99
C PRO A 46 -3.18 -15.70 -17.30
N ALA A 47 -2.87 -16.99 -17.53
CA ALA A 47 -2.23 -17.46 -18.77
C ALA A 47 -3.12 -17.38 -20.02
N GLN A 48 -4.43 -17.17 -19.87
CA GLN A 48 -5.42 -17.08 -20.95
C GLN A 48 -5.91 -15.65 -21.19
N MET A 49 -5.38 -14.67 -20.46
CA MET A 49 -5.74 -13.26 -20.63
C MET A 49 -5.15 -12.72 -21.93
N THR A 50 -6.01 -12.36 -22.88
CA THR A 50 -5.63 -11.90 -24.24
C THR A 50 -5.61 -10.38 -24.41
N GLY A 51 -6.09 -9.62 -23.42
CA GLY A 51 -6.12 -8.15 -23.43
C GLY A 51 -7.41 -7.58 -22.83
N LEU A 52 -7.41 -6.29 -22.48
CA LEU A 52 -8.52 -5.67 -21.73
C LEU A 52 -9.84 -5.55 -22.51
N SER A 53 -9.78 -5.41 -23.84
CA SER A 53 -10.94 -5.09 -24.68
C SER A 53 -11.94 -6.24 -24.89
N GLN A 54 -11.62 -7.44 -24.41
CA GLN A 54 -12.43 -8.65 -24.60
C GLN A 54 -12.86 -9.30 -23.28
N VAL A 55 -12.59 -8.66 -22.15
CA VAL A 55 -12.80 -9.27 -20.83
C VAL A 55 -14.12 -8.79 -20.24
N GLU A 56 -15.07 -9.71 -20.09
CA GLU A 56 -16.26 -9.47 -19.28
C GLU A 56 -15.90 -9.46 -17.78
N LEU A 57 -16.34 -8.41 -17.09
CA LEU A 57 -16.11 -8.22 -15.66
C LEU A 57 -17.28 -8.75 -14.84
N SER A 58 -17.02 -9.07 -13.57
CA SER A 58 -18.07 -9.32 -12.58
C SER A 58 -18.99 -8.11 -12.43
N GLU A 59 -20.27 -8.35 -12.12
CA GLU A 59 -21.26 -7.27 -11.95
C GLU A 59 -20.92 -6.32 -10.81
N GLN A 60 -20.27 -6.84 -9.77
CA GLN A 60 -19.83 -6.08 -8.60
C GLN A 60 -18.31 -6.08 -8.51
N PRO A 61 -17.70 -4.98 -8.07
CA PRO A 61 -16.28 -4.93 -7.80
C PRO A 61 -15.94 -5.83 -6.60
N THR A 62 -14.78 -6.47 -6.68
CA THR A 62 -14.17 -7.19 -5.56
C THR A 62 -13.59 -6.21 -4.54
N ILE A 63 -13.04 -5.09 -5.03
CA ILE A 63 -12.65 -3.94 -4.22
C ILE A 63 -13.20 -2.68 -4.89
N SER A 64 -14.04 -1.93 -4.19
CA SER A 64 -14.59 -0.64 -4.63
C SER A 64 -13.88 0.53 -3.98
N MET A 65 -14.16 1.76 -4.46
CA MET A 65 -13.71 2.98 -3.80
C MET A 65 -14.14 3.05 -2.33
N ARG A 66 -15.31 2.50 -1.97
CA ARG A 66 -15.81 2.49 -0.58
C ARG A 66 -15.00 1.58 0.34
N ASP A 67 -14.37 0.55 -0.21
CA ASP A 67 -13.57 -0.42 0.54
C ASP A 67 -12.20 0.11 0.93
N ILE A 68 -11.72 1.11 0.21
CA ILE A 68 -10.36 1.65 0.32
C ILE A 68 -10.31 2.68 1.45
N VAL A 69 -9.33 2.54 2.33
CA VAL A 69 -8.96 3.56 3.31
C VAL A 69 -7.95 4.51 2.68
N THR A 70 -6.84 3.96 2.19
CA THR A 70 -5.77 4.71 1.51
C THR A 70 -5.13 3.86 0.42
N TYR A 71 -4.55 4.53 -0.58
CA TYR A 71 -3.64 3.97 -1.56
C TYR A 71 -2.34 4.76 -1.57
N ASN A 72 -1.22 4.09 -1.34
CA ASN A 72 0.10 4.69 -1.41
C ASN A 72 0.73 4.43 -2.78
N SER A 73 0.86 5.47 -3.61
CA SER A 73 1.40 5.34 -4.98
C SER A 73 2.91 5.11 -5.01
N GLN A 74 3.61 5.27 -3.89
CA GLN A 74 5.04 5.01 -3.79
C GLN A 74 5.32 3.54 -3.47
N THR A 75 4.56 2.95 -2.54
CA THR A 75 4.71 1.54 -2.13
C THR A 75 3.75 0.59 -2.84
N HIS A 76 2.78 1.13 -3.58
CA HIS A 76 1.67 0.40 -4.20
C HIS A 76 0.88 -0.46 -3.21
N GLU A 77 0.73 0.06 -2.00
CA GLU A 77 -0.05 -0.56 -0.94
C GLU A 77 -1.46 0.04 -0.90
N LEU A 78 -2.45 -0.85 -0.79
CA LEU A 78 -3.85 -0.51 -0.66
C LEU A 78 -4.35 -0.95 0.71
N LYS A 79 -4.65 0.01 1.58
CA LYS A 79 -5.24 -0.25 2.88
C LYS A 79 -6.75 -0.37 2.75
N LEU A 80 -7.31 -1.44 3.29
CA LEU A 80 -8.73 -1.73 3.21
C LEU A 80 -9.46 -1.57 4.54
N SER A 81 -10.77 -1.35 4.46
CA SER A 81 -11.66 -1.47 5.62
C SER A 81 -11.68 -2.92 6.13
N ALA A 82 -12.09 -3.11 7.39
CA ALA A 82 -12.11 -4.43 8.04
C ALA A 82 -12.87 -5.49 7.23
N GLY A 83 -14.13 -5.18 6.88
CA GLY A 83 -15.00 -6.12 6.18
C GLY A 83 -14.48 -6.42 4.78
N SER A 84 -13.91 -5.44 4.08
CA SER A 84 -13.40 -5.62 2.72
C SER A 84 -12.12 -6.46 2.71
N TYR A 85 -11.20 -6.22 3.64
CA TYR A 85 -10.00 -7.05 3.79
C TYR A 85 -10.39 -8.52 4.07
N GLU A 86 -11.36 -8.75 4.96
CA GLU A 86 -11.85 -10.10 5.24
C GLU A 86 -12.45 -10.80 4.00
N ARG A 87 -13.18 -10.07 3.15
CA ARG A 87 -13.66 -10.61 1.85
C ARG A 87 -12.50 -11.09 0.98
N ILE A 88 -11.38 -10.36 0.95
CA ILE A 88 -10.19 -10.75 0.20
C ILE A 88 -9.48 -11.95 0.83
N CYS A 89 -9.41 -12.03 2.17
CA CYS A 89 -8.87 -13.22 2.87
C CYS A 89 -9.65 -14.50 2.52
N ASN A 90 -10.96 -14.38 2.32
CA ASN A 90 -11.85 -15.50 1.99
C ASN A 90 -11.99 -15.75 0.48
N LEU A 91 -11.31 -14.96 -0.37
CA LEU A 91 -11.35 -15.16 -1.82
C LEU A 91 -10.67 -16.49 -2.17
N ASP A 92 -11.36 -17.35 -2.90
CA ASP A 92 -10.76 -18.58 -3.43
C ASP A 92 -9.79 -18.21 -4.56
N VAL A 93 -8.50 -18.53 -4.39
CA VAL A 93 -7.43 -18.22 -5.36
C VAL A 93 -6.67 -19.51 -5.66
N PRO A 94 -6.78 -20.05 -6.87
CA PRO A 94 -6.09 -21.28 -7.23
C PRO A 94 -4.58 -21.02 -7.39
N VAL A 95 -3.79 -22.09 -7.41
CA VAL A 95 -2.31 -22.00 -7.59
C VAL A 95 -1.89 -21.32 -8.89
N ARG A 96 -2.75 -21.35 -9.91
CA ARG A 96 -2.55 -20.66 -11.20
C ARG A 96 -2.92 -19.16 -11.16
N GLY A 97 -3.35 -18.66 -10.01
CA GLY A 97 -3.87 -17.30 -9.83
C GLY A 97 -5.29 -17.11 -10.32
N LYS A 98 -5.89 -15.98 -9.94
CA LYS A 98 -7.24 -15.56 -10.33
C LYS A 98 -7.20 -14.15 -10.90
N SER A 99 -7.57 -14.00 -12.16
CA SER A 99 -7.42 -12.72 -12.88
C SER A 99 -8.36 -11.65 -12.35
N PHE A 100 -7.84 -10.44 -12.23
CA PHE A 100 -8.61 -9.23 -11.95
C PHE A 100 -8.33 -8.15 -12.99
N VAL A 101 -9.22 -7.18 -13.06
CA VAL A 101 -9.08 -5.96 -13.85
C VAL A 101 -9.25 -4.75 -12.93
N VAL A 102 -8.31 -3.82 -13.01
CA VAL A 102 -8.34 -2.54 -12.32
C VAL A 102 -8.95 -1.50 -13.26
N CYS A 103 -9.98 -0.82 -12.77
CA CYS A 103 -10.75 0.15 -13.53
C CYS A 103 -10.70 1.53 -12.85
N ALA A 104 -10.82 2.57 -13.68
CA ALA A 104 -11.17 3.92 -13.27
C ALA A 104 -12.53 4.26 -13.88
N ASP A 105 -13.54 4.57 -13.07
CA ASP A 105 -14.89 4.92 -13.54
C ASP A 105 -15.45 3.89 -14.53
N TRP A 106 -15.38 2.60 -14.16
CA TRP A 106 -15.77 1.45 -14.99
C TRP A 106 -14.95 1.21 -16.27
N LYS A 107 -13.97 2.07 -16.59
CA LYS A 107 -13.08 1.87 -17.73
C LYS A 107 -11.89 0.99 -17.31
N PRO A 108 -11.66 -0.17 -17.95
CA PRO A 108 -10.48 -0.98 -17.69
C PRO A 108 -9.19 -0.21 -17.96
N VAL A 109 -8.25 -0.26 -17.01
CA VAL A 109 -6.94 0.42 -17.11
C VAL A 109 -5.80 -0.58 -17.24
N TYR A 110 -5.75 -1.57 -16.34
CA TYR A 110 -4.81 -2.68 -16.42
C TYR A 110 -5.41 -3.94 -15.79
N TRP A 111 -4.78 -5.08 -16.01
CA TRP A 111 -5.18 -6.35 -15.40
C TRP A 111 -4.01 -6.97 -14.64
N GLY A 112 -4.34 -7.89 -13.75
CA GLY A 112 -3.38 -8.64 -12.96
C GLY A 112 -4.00 -9.91 -12.42
N ALA A 113 -3.38 -10.50 -11.42
CA ALA A 113 -3.87 -11.71 -10.78
C ALA A 113 -3.77 -11.65 -9.26
N PHE A 114 -4.83 -12.08 -8.57
CA PHE A 114 -4.68 -12.52 -7.20
C PHE A 114 -3.80 -13.78 -7.21
N TRP A 115 -2.79 -13.79 -6.36
CA TRP A 115 -1.78 -14.84 -6.33
C TRP A 115 -1.66 -15.48 -4.95
N THR A 116 -1.24 -16.74 -4.93
CA THR A 116 -0.99 -17.50 -3.70
C THR A 116 0.51 -17.72 -3.51
N PRO A 117 1.06 -17.50 -2.30
CA PRO A 117 2.49 -17.65 -2.02
C PRO A 117 2.97 -19.11 -2.08
N ILE A 118 2.06 -20.08 -2.13
CA ILE A 118 2.41 -21.50 -2.32
C ILE A 118 2.44 -21.90 -3.81
N SER A 119 2.27 -20.95 -4.73
CA SER A 119 2.40 -21.23 -6.16
C SER A 119 3.86 -21.37 -6.58
N SER A 120 4.14 -22.33 -7.45
CA SER A 120 5.41 -22.50 -8.16
C SER A 120 5.39 -21.95 -9.59
N ILE A 121 4.26 -21.41 -10.04
CA ILE A 121 4.09 -20.84 -11.38
C ILE A 121 4.55 -19.39 -11.33
N SER A 122 5.42 -18.97 -12.24
CA SER A 122 5.80 -17.56 -12.40
C SER A 122 4.70 -16.78 -13.11
N PHE A 123 4.65 -15.47 -12.87
CA PHE A 123 3.70 -14.59 -13.56
C PHE A 123 4.38 -13.28 -13.94
N ASP A 124 4.21 -12.88 -15.20
CA ASP A 124 4.69 -11.62 -15.77
C ASP A 124 3.53 -10.61 -15.82
N GLY A 125 3.13 -10.13 -14.65
CA GLY A 125 2.02 -9.19 -14.52
C GLY A 125 1.89 -8.61 -13.11
N VAL A 126 0.91 -7.73 -12.89
CA VAL A 126 0.65 -7.19 -11.56
C VAL A 126 0.02 -8.26 -10.67
N THR A 127 0.59 -8.51 -9.50
CA THR A 127 0.03 -9.46 -8.53
C THR A 127 -0.55 -8.74 -7.32
N ILE A 128 -1.62 -9.31 -6.75
CA ILE A 128 -2.07 -9.01 -5.39
C ILE A 128 -1.99 -10.32 -4.61
N TRP A 129 -1.15 -10.36 -3.58
CA TRP A 129 -1.03 -11.55 -2.76
C TRP A 129 -2.30 -11.74 -1.94
N LYS A 130 -2.87 -12.94 -1.98
CA LYS A 130 -3.99 -13.29 -1.12
C LYS A 130 -3.50 -13.29 0.34
N PRO A 131 -4.06 -12.46 1.23
CA PRO A 131 -3.76 -12.53 2.64
C PRO A 131 -4.38 -13.79 3.26
N TYR A 132 -3.67 -14.36 4.25
CA TYR A 132 -4.15 -15.50 5.05
C TYR A 132 -4.44 -15.13 6.50
N ASN A 133 -3.89 -14.03 6.99
CA ASN A 133 -4.22 -13.48 8.29
C ASN A 133 -5.40 -12.51 8.15
N LYS A 134 -6.29 -12.48 9.14
CA LYS A 134 -7.36 -11.48 9.26
C LYS A 134 -6.98 -10.33 10.19
N GLU A 135 -5.83 -10.45 10.84
CA GLU A 135 -5.27 -9.46 11.76
C GLU A 135 -4.62 -8.30 11.00
N GLN A 136 -4.29 -7.23 11.73
CA GLN A 136 -3.61 -6.06 11.15
C GLN A 136 -2.14 -6.39 10.79
N PRO A 137 -1.56 -5.70 9.78
CA PRO A 137 -2.13 -4.62 8.97
C PRO A 137 -3.05 -5.13 7.85
N ARG A 138 -4.16 -4.42 7.60
CA ARG A 138 -5.17 -4.74 6.57
C ARG A 138 -4.79 -4.14 5.21
N VAL A 139 -3.60 -4.50 4.75
CA VAL A 139 -2.95 -3.89 3.59
C VAL A 139 -2.74 -4.95 2.53
N LEU A 140 -3.10 -4.62 1.29
CA LEU A 140 -2.77 -5.40 0.11
C LEU A 140 -1.64 -4.73 -0.64
N THR A 141 -0.61 -5.49 -0.99
CA THR A 141 0.48 -4.99 -1.82
C THR A 141 0.24 -5.42 -3.27
N PHE A 142 0.35 -4.45 -4.18
CA PHE A 142 0.30 -4.69 -5.61
C PHE A 142 1.74 -4.82 -6.08
N GLU A 143 2.21 -6.02 -6.41
CA GLU A 143 3.59 -6.27 -6.85
C GLU A 143 3.68 -6.40 -8.37
N LEU A 144 4.89 -6.22 -8.90
CA LEU A 144 5.20 -6.55 -10.30
C LEU A 144 5.82 -7.94 -10.32
N GLY A 145 5.30 -8.81 -11.17
CA GLY A 145 5.82 -10.15 -11.34
C GLY A 145 5.58 -11.08 -10.16
N TYR A 146 5.86 -12.37 -10.37
CA TYR A 146 6.00 -13.38 -9.32
C TYR A 146 6.99 -14.46 -9.79
N PRO A 147 7.89 -14.94 -8.92
CA PRO A 147 8.00 -14.66 -7.47
C PRO A 147 8.69 -13.34 -7.11
N SER A 148 9.17 -12.58 -8.09
CA SER A 148 9.85 -11.30 -7.87
C SER A 148 9.64 -10.32 -9.03
N PRO A 149 9.94 -9.01 -8.81
CA PRO A 149 9.88 -7.98 -9.86
C PRO A 149 10.70 -8.25 -11.11
N SER A 150 11.74 -9.08 -11.04
CA SER A 150 12.55 -9.44 -12.22
C SER A 150 11.78 -10.29 -13.25
N PHE A 151 10.62 -10.83 -12.90
CA PHE A 151 9.75 -11.56 -13.83
C PHE A 151 8.79 -10.65 -14.61
N TYR A 152 8.77 -9.35 -14.31
CA TYR A 152 7.91 -8.40 -15.00
C TYR A 152 8.64 -7.72 -16.16
N GLY A 153 8.16 -7.92 -17.38
CA GLY A 153 8.74 -7.34 -18.61
C GLY A 153 8.01 -6.08 -19.11
N GLY A 154 6.88 -5.71 -18.50
CA GLY A 154 6.02 -4.61 -18.94
C GLY A 154 6.37 -3.23 -18.36
N ASN A 155 5.59 -2.22 -18.75
CA ASN A 155 5.61 -0.90 -18.11
C ASN A 155 4.70 -0.91 -16.88
N ASP A 156 5.18 -0.42 -15.75
CA ASP A 156 4.40 -0.35 -14.51
C ASP A 156 3.11 0.49 -14.67
N PRO A 157 1.92 -0.14 -14.60
CA PRO A 157 0.66 0.56 -14.80
C PRO A 157 0.06 1.12 -13.50
N ARG A 158 0.65 0.80 -12.34
CA ARG A 158 0.03 1.01 -11.02
C ARG A 158 -0.13 2.50 -10.68
N ASN A 159 0.72 3.36 -11.25
CA ASN A 159 0.65 4.82 -11.11
C ASN A 159 -0.03 5.53 -12.30
N ASN A 160 -0.88 4.83 -13.07
CA ASN A 160 -1.62 5.45 -14.15
C ASN A 160 -2.45 6.65 -13.63
N PRO A 161 -2.30 7.87 -14.19
CA PRO A 161 -3.03 9.06 -13.72
C PRO A 161 -4.56 8.91 -13.73
N GLU A 162 -5.12 8.11 -14.65
CA GLU A 162 -6.56 7.82 -14.68
C GLU A 162 -7.03 7.09 -13.40
N LEU A 163 -6.15 6.29 -12.78
CA LEU A 163 -6.43 5.60 -11.51
C LEU A 163 -6.15 6.46 -10.29
N LEU A 164 -5.08 7.26 -10.33
CA LEU A 164 -4.68 8.09 -9.19
C LEU A 164 -5.63 9.26 -8.96
N LYS A 165 -6.14 9.87 -10.03
CA LYS A 165 -7.05 11.03 -9.94
C LYS A 165 -8.30 10.79 -9.08
N PRO A 166 -9.09 9.71 -9.25
CA PRO A 166 -10.24 9.46 -8.38
C PRO A 166 -9.86 9.17 -6.92
N LEU A 167 -8.69 8.56 -6.67
CA LEU A 167 -8.17 8.35 -5.31
C LEU A 167 -7.77 9.68 -4.66
N GLU A 168 -7.16 10.59 -5.41
CA GLU A 168 -6.81 11.94 -4.97
C GLU A 168 -8.06 12.77 -4.64
N LEU A 169 -9.03 12.81 -5.55
CA LEU A 169 -10.30 13.52 -5.35
C LEU A 169 -11.08 13.00 -4.13
N ALA A 170 -10.95 11.71 -3.82
CA ALA A 170 -11.55 11.09 -2.65
C ALA A 170 -10.73 11.29 -1.35
N GLY A 171 -9.56 11.94 -1.40
CA GLY A 171 -8.66 12.12 -0.27
C GLY A 171 -8.01 10.82 0.22
N LYS A 172 -7.89 9.81 -0.64
CA LYS A 172 -7.36 8.48 -0.32
C LYS A 172 -5.97 8.22 -0.89
N LEU A 173 -5.49 9.08 -1.79
CA LEU A 173 -4.16 8.95 -2.38
C LEU A 173 -3.07 9.50 -1.45
N ILE A 174 -2.04 8.70 -1.23
CA ILE A 174 -0.78 9.10 -0.61
C ILE A 174 0.28 9.11 -1.72
N THR A 175 0.77 10.30 -2.06
CA THR A 175 1.82 10.47 -3.08
C THR A 175 3.22 10.55 -2.49
N LYS A 176 3.33 10.93 -1.21
CA LYS A 176 4.60 10.95 -0.46
C LYS A 176 4.33 11.04 1.03
N HIS A 177 4.73 10.03 1.79
CA HIS A 177 5.00 10.23 3.21
C HIS A 177 6.41 10.80 3.32
N THR A 178 6.54 12.13 3.41
CA THR A 178 7.82 12.67 3.84
C THR A 178 7.99 12.33 5.31
N VAL A 179 9.20 11.98 5.72
CA VAL A 179 9.55 11.84 7.14
C VAL A 179 9.07 13.07 7.91
N ASN A 180 9.10 14.26 7.30
CA ASN A 180 8.63 15.53 7.87
C ASN A 180 7.12 15.60 8.13
N SER A 181 6.30 14.81 7.44
CA SER A 181 4.84 14.78 7.60
C SER A 181 4.33 13.90 8.74
N ILE A 182 5.20 13.09 9.36
CA ILE A 182 4.84 12.19 10.47
C ILE A 182 5.44 12.67 11.79
N ASN A 183 4.66 12.52 12.86
CA ASN A 183 5.08 12.88 14.22
C ASN A 183 5.92 11.78 14.88
N ALA A 184 5.67 10.51 14.51
CA ALA A 184 6.39 9.35 15.03
C ALA A 184 6.45 8.25 13.97
N LEU A 185 7.53 7.49 13.98
CA LEU A 185 7.69 6.28 13.19
C LEU A 185 6.93 5.11 13.85
N PRO A 186 6.42 4.16 13.05
CA PRO A 186 5.76 2.96 13.57
C PRO A 186 6.70 2.12 14.45
N HIS A 187 6.13 1.32 15.35
CA HIS A 187 6.94 0.35 16.10
C HIS A 187 7.49 -0.72 15.16
N SER A 188 8.74 -1.14 15.39
CA SER A 188 9.32 -2.26 14.66
C SER A 188 9.55 -3.43 15.60
N MET A 189 8.87 -4.55 15.35
CA MET A 189 9.02 -5.77 16.17
C MET A 189 10.48 -6.26 16.25
N LYS A 190 11.31 -5.93 15.26
CA LYS A 190 12.75 -6.29 15.21
C LYS A 190 13.67 -5.10 15.33
N GLY A 191 13.15 -3.95 15.74
CA GLY A 191 13.87 -2.68 15.69
C GLY A 191 14.19 -2.24 14.26
N TYR A 192 15.08 -1.28 14.16
CA TYR A 192 15.52 -0.68 12.91
C TYR A 192 16.92 -1.14 12.57
N GLU A 193 17.23 -1.18 11.28
CA GLU A 193 18.58 -1.38 10.78
C GLU A 193 19.12 -0.03 10.27
N LEU A 194 20.38 0.25 10.59
CA LEU A 194 21.10 1.44 10.14
C LEU A 194 22.28 1.02 9.28
N TYR A 195 22.36 1.59 8.09
CA TYR A 195 23.50 1.45 7.19
C TYR A 195 24.18 2.78 6.99
N SER A 196 25.48 2.77 6.73
CA SER A 196 26.24 3.98 6.43
C SER A 196 27.32 3.75 5.38
N TRP A 197 27.54 4.77 4.56
CA TRP A 197 28.62 4.80 3.57
C TRP A 197 29.07 6.25 3.34
N SER A 198 30.25 6.41 2.75
CA SER A 198 30.80 7.72 2.40
C SER A 198 30.93 7.85 0.89
N ARG A 199 30.58 9.03 0.36
CA ARG A 199 30.80 9.39 -1.04
C ARG A 199 31.21 10.86 -1.09
N ASP A 200 32.33 11.15 -1.75
CA ASP A 200 32.86 12.50 -1.93
C ASP A 200 33.06 13.26 -0.60
N GLY A 201 33.51 12.55 0.45
CA GLY A 201 33.73 13.11 1.79
C GLY A 201 32.46 13.31 2.62
N GLN A 202 31.28 13.05 2.05
CA GLN A 202 29.99 13.17 2.71
C GLN A 202 29.50 11.80 3.20
N TRP A 203 28.98 11.75 4.43
CA TRP A 203 28.36 10.55 4.98
C TRP A 203 26.88 10.46 4.63
N TYR A 204 26.47 9.26 4.23
CA TYR A 204 25.10 8.90 3.93
C TYR A 204 24.67 7.77 4.86
N PHE A 205 23.39 7.76 5.17
CA PHE A 205 22.78 6.81 6.07
C PHE A 205 21.44 6.34 5.52
N THR A 206 21.11 5.08 5.77
CA THR A 206 19.75 4.56 5.57
C THR A 206 19.28 3.90 6.86
N LEU A 207 18.19 4.42 7.42
CA LEU A 207 17.45 3.81 8.52
C LEU A 207 16.25 3.07 7.94
N ILE A 208 16.18 1.75 8.13
CA ILE A 208 15.15 0.89 7.52
C ILE A 208 14.56 -0.06 8.56
N THR A 209 13.30 -0.47 8.41
CA THR A 209 12.68 -1.46 9.30
C THR A 209 13.41 -2.80 9.23
N GLY A 210 13.79 -3.34 10.38
CA GLY A 210 14.44 -4.65 10.48
C GLY A 210 13.49 -5.79 10.10
N THR A 211 13.94 -6.72 9.26
CA THR A 211 13.14 -7.90 8.88
C THR A 211 14.00 -9.17 8.81
N ASN A 212 13.40 -10.35 8.59
CA ASN A 212 14.17 -11.58 8.35
C ASN A 212 14.76 -11.65 6.93
N ARG A 213 14.40 -10.72 6.03
CA ARG A 213 14.85 -10.69 4.64
C ARG A 213 16.13 -9.87 4.54
N ASP A 214 17.08 -10.37 3.76
CA ASP A 214 18.28 -9.62 3.38
C ASP A 214 17.92 -8.43 2.47
N LYS A 215 18.51 -7.27 2.77
CA LYS A 215 18.30 -6.04 1.98
C LYS A 215 19.37 -5.95 0.91
N THR A 216 18.97 -5.58 -0.30
CA THR A 216 19.93 -5.44 -1.40
C THR A 216 20.69 -4.11 -1.27
N THR A 217 21.85 -4.04 -1.91
CA THR A 217 22.64 -2.80 -1.97
C THR A 217 21.80 -1.68 -2.59
N GLU A 218 21.11 -1.98 -3.69
CA GLU A 218 20.25 -1.04 -4.43
C GLU A 218 19.11 -0.53 -3.55
N GLU A 219 18.48 -1.41 -2.77
CA GLU A 219 17.44 -1.04 -1.81
C GLU A 219 17.99 -0.09 -0.75
N ILE A 220 19.18 -0.36 -0.20
CA ILE A 220 19.76 0.46 0.86
C ILE A 220 20.16 1.84 0.35
N ILE A 221 20.76 1.93 -0.84
CA ILE A 221 21.34 3.18 -1.35
C ILE A 221 20.36 4.02 -2.20
N SER A 222 19.17 3.50 -2.56
CA SER A 222 18.22 4.32 -3.32
C SER A 222 17.80 5.52 -2.48
N GLY A 223 17.80 6.73 -3.05
CA GLY A 223 17.54 7.98 -2.31
C GLY A 223 16.08 8.22 -1.94
N GLU A 224 15.25 7.17 -1.96
CA GLU A 224 13.82 7.25 -1.76
C GLU A 224 13.46 6.90 -0.31
N ASP A 225 12.93 7.89 0.40
CA ASP A 225 12.26 7.70 1.68
C ASP A 225 10.86 7.13 1.45
N TYR A 226 10.45 6.13 2.23
CA TYR A 226 9.06 5.71 2.25
C TYR A 226 8.62 5.26 3.64
N ILE A 227 7.31 5.40 3.89
CA ILE A 227 6.61 4.79 5.00
C ILE A 227 5.43 4.04 4.39
N SER A 228 5.40 2.75 4.63
CA SER A 228 4.42 1.83 4.10
C SER A 228 3.19 1.79 5.02
N GLU A 229 2.03 1.49 4.46
CA GLU A 229 0.79 1.30 5.23
C GLU A 229 0.86 0.10 6.17
N ALA A 230 1.75 -0.86 5.87
CA ALA A 230 2.08 -1.98 6.75
C ALA A 230 3.07 -1.59 7.87
N GLY A 231 3.50 -0.33 7.94
CA GLY A 231 4.43 0.17 8.95
C GLY A 231 5.90 -0.08 8.62
N LEU A 232 6.23 -0.47 7.38
CA LEU A 232 7.63 -0.55 6.95
C LEU A 232 8.16 0.85 6.66
N VAL A 233 9.38 1.12 7.09
CA VAL A 233 10.03 2.43 7.00
C VAL A 233 11.34 2.28 6.27
N LYS A 234 11.63 3.25 5.39
CA LYS A 234 12.98 3.52 4.92
C LYS A 234 13.21 5.04 4.88
N ILE A 235 14.31 5.49 5.47
CA ILE A 235 14.69 6.89 5.53
C ILE A 235 16.15 7.02 5.12
N CYS A 236 16.41 7.83 4.11
CA CYS A 236 17.73 8.22 3.67
C CYS A 236 18.10 9.55 4.31
N ALA A 237 19.30 9.61 4.89
CA ALA A 237 19.82 10.79 5.55
C ALA A 237 21.23 11.11 5.05
N THR A 238 21.44 12.37 4.70
CA THR A 238 22.75 12.91 4.33
C THR A 238 23.30 13.71 5.51
N GLY A 239 24.40 13.23 6.09
CA GLY A 239 24.99 13.80 7.30
C GLY A 239 24.26 13.43 8.60
N THR A 240 24.90 13.74 9.72
CA THR A 240 24.44 13.34 11.05
C THR A 240 23.18 14.06 11.51
N ASP A 241 22.94 15.29 11.06
CA ASP A 241 21.81 16.09 11.53
C ASP A 241 20.49 15.60 10.93
N ALA A 242 20.52 15.19 9.66
CA ALA A 242 19.40 14.50 9.02
C ALA A 242 19.11 13.16 9.72
N LEU A 243 20.14 12.39 10.08
CA LEU A 243 19.96 11.12 10.79
C LEU A 243 19.38 11.33 12.20
N LYS A 244 19.88 12.32 12.95
CA LYS A 244 19.32 12.70 14.26
C LYS A 244 17.87 13.12 14.15
N SER A 245 17.50 13.83 13.08
CA SER A 245 16.12 14.19 12.80
C SER A 245 15.24 12.95 12.58
N ALA A 246 15.75 11.91 11.91
CA ALA A 246 15.06 10.62 11.80
C ALA A 246 14.93 9.92 13.17
N PHE A 247 16.00 9.85 13.95
CA PHE A 247 15.98 9.26 15.31
C PHE A 247 14.99 9.95 16.24
N SER A 248 14.80 11.27 16.09
CA SER A 248 13.85 12.03 16.90
C SER A 248 12.41 11.53 16.76
N LYS A 249 12.08 10.86 15.65
CA LYS A 249 10.75 10.33 15.34
C LYS A 249 10.57 8.88 15.78
N ILE A 250 11.63 8.18 16.15
CA ILE A 250 11.53 6.83 16.71
C ILE A 250 11.05 6.96 18.16
N GLN A 251 10.09 6.12 18.54
CA GLN A 251 9.59 6.08 19.91
C GLN A 251 10.65 5.45 20.85
N GLY A 252 10.71 5.92 22.10
CA GLY A 252 11.65 5.35 23.09
C GLY A 252 11.39 3.86 23.34
N GLY A 253 12.45 3.10 23.62
CA GLY A 253 12.44 1.65 23.81
C GLY A 253 12.74 0.83 22.55
N GLU A 254 12.83 1.47 21.38
CA GLU A 254 13.20 0.80 20.13
C GLU A 254 14.71 0.51 20.04
N GLN A 255 15.05 -0.57 19.35
CA GLN A 255 16.41 -0.98 19.06
C GLN A 255 16.82 -0.53 17.64
N ILE A 256 18.07 -0.13 17.48
CA ILE A 256 18.68 0.19 16.18
C ILE A 256 19.96 -0.62 16.03
N PHE A 257 20.03 -1.44 14.99
CA PHE A 257 21.17 -2.27 14.64
C PHE A 257 21.95 -1.62 13.51
N TRP A 258 23.11 -1.06 13.83
CA TRP A 258 24.02 -0.48 12.85
C TRP A 258 24.87 -1.58 12.22
N LEU A 259 24.56 -1.90 10.96
CA LEU A 259 25.20 -2.95 10.19
C LEU A 259 26.35 -2.37 9.36
N ALA A 260 27.53 -2.95 9.52
CA ALA A 260 28.73 -2.51 8.78
C ALA A 260 28.65 -2.84 7.29
N GLN A 261 27.90 -3.88 6.91
CA GLN A 261 27.68 -4.31 5.53
C GLN A 261 26.28 -4.94 5.37
N PRO A 262 25.70 -4.94 4.14
CA PRO A 262 24.56 -5.78 3.82
C PRO A 262 24.91 -7.26 4.00
N ARG A 263 23.92 -8.10 4.30
CA ARG A 263 24.14 -9.54 4.49
C ARG A 263 24.61 -10.21 3.17
N PRO A 264 25.44 -11.27 3.24
CA PRO A 264 26.00 -11.92 2.06
C PRO A 264 24.90 -12.49 1.15
N GLY A 265 24.95 -12.16 -0.15
CA GLY A 265 23.93 -12.55 -1.14
C GLY A 265 23.44 -11.36 -1.98
N SER A 266 23.67 -10.13 -1.50
CA SER A 266 23.51 -8.91 -2.28
C SER A 266 24.66 -8.76 -3.28
N THR A 267 24.37 -8.50 -4.55
CA THR A 267 25.39 -8.10 -5.53
C THR A 267 26.17 -6.90 -4.99
N ALA A 268 27.50 -7.03 -4.96
CA ALA A 268 28.39 -5.97 -4.51
C ALA A 268 28.23 -4.76 -5.43
N GLY A 269 27.43 -3.78 -5.01
CA GLY A 269 27.43 -2.47 -5.62
C GLY A 269 28.76 -1.77 -5.32
N THR A 270 29.08 -0.76 -6.12
CA THR A 270 30.27 0.12 -6.03
C THR A 270 30.38 0.96 -4.73
N VAL A 271 29.56 0.67 -3.72
CA VAL A 271 29.47 1.43 -2.48
C VAL A 271 30.13 0.64 -1.35
N ASN A 272 31.16 1.25 -0.75
CA ASN A 272 31.83 0.68 0.42
C ASN A 272 31.07 1.08 1.69
N PHE A 273 30.26 0.15 2.21
CA PHE A 273 29.62 0.32 3.51
C PHE A 273 30.68 0.32 4.60
N ALA A 274 30.59 1.32 5.48
CA ALA A 274 31.56 1.54 6.54
C ALA A 274 30.95 2.37 7.67
N LEU A 275 31.50 2.22 8.87
CA LEU A 275 31.18 3.11 9.97
C LEU A 275 31.86 4.48 9.76
N PRO A 276 31.19 5.58 10.13
CA PRO A 276 31.82 6.89 10.27
C PRO A 276 32.97 6.89 11.27
N PRO A 277 33.77 7.97 11.33
CA PRO A 277 34.79 8.14 12.35
C PRO A 277 34.23 7.89 13.77
N ALA A 278 35.06 7.35 14.66
CA ALA A 278 34.63 6.94 16.01
C ALA A 278 33.92 8.05 16.79
N GLN A 279 34.35 9.31 16.62
CA GLN A 279 33.69 10.47 17.23
C GLN A 279 32.22 10.60 16.75
N THR A 280 31.97 10.43 15.45
CA THR A 280 30.62 10.48 14.88
C THR A 280 29.76 9.35 15.39
N VAL A 281 30.31 8.13 15.45
CA VAL A 281 29.62 6.95 15.99
C VAL A 281 29.23 7.18 17.46
N ASN A 282 30.16 7.67 18.29
CA ASN A 282 29.91 7.95 19.71
C ASN A 282 28.84 9.05 19.88
N ASN A 283 28.90 10.12 19.09
CA ASN A 283 27.92 11.19 19.12
C ASN A 283 26.50 10.69 18.77
N LEU A 284 26.38 9.77 17.80
CA LEU A 284 25.09 9.18 17.41
C LEU A 284 24.56 8.22 18.46
N LYS A 285 25.42 7.40 19.08
CA LYS A 285 25.05 6.53 20.21
C LYS A 285 24.54 7.33 21.40
N GLU A 286 25.23 8.40 21.76
CA GLU A 286 24.82 9.28 22.86
C GLU A 286 23.49 9.97 22.56
N TYR A 287 23.30 10.47 21.34
CA TYR A 287 22.02 11.05 20.93
C TYR A 287 20.88 10.01 20.96
N ALA A 288 21.11 8.79 20.47
CA ALA A 288 20.12 7.71 20.54
C ALA A 288 19.73 7.40 22.00
N ARG A 289 20.72 7.28 22.90
CA ARG A 289 20.51 7.05 24.33
C ARG A 289 19.66 8.16 24.98
N GLN A 290 19.90 9.42 24.64
CA GLN A 290 19.10 10.56 25.13
C GLN A 290 17.65 10.52 24.66
N ARG A 291 17.38 9.86 23.52
CA ARG A 291 16.03 9.59 22.99
C ARG A 291 15.40 8.31 23.55
N GLY A 292 16.08 7.60 24.44
CA GLY A 292 15.65 6.31 24.96
C GLY A 292 15.74 5.18 23.93
N LEU A 293 16.60 5.32 22.92
CA LEU A 293 16.82 4.33 21.87
C LEU A 293 18.08 3.53 22.18
N GLU A 294 18.09 2.25 21.79
CA GLU A 294 19.24 1.38 21.95
C GLU A 294 19.97 1.20 20.60
N LEU A 295 21.02 2.00 20.36
CA LEU A 295 21.85 1.89 19.16
C LEU A 295 23.04 0.95 19.38
N GLN A 296 22.99 -0.22 18.75
CA GLN A 296 24.04 -1.23 18.77
C GLN A 296 24.75 -1.32 17.43
N ILE A 297 26.05 -1.63 17.44
CA ILE A 297 26.77 -1.99 16.22
C ILE A 297 26.68 -3.51 16.12
N ALA A 298 26.02 -4.01 15.09
CA ALA A 298 25.92 -5.43 14.82
C ALA A 298 27.14 -5.87 14.01
N GLN A 299 27.83 -6.90 14.50
CA GLN A 299 28.93 -7.55 13.80
C GLN A 299 28.41 -8.54 12.76
#